data_AF-A0A9P8ZTP4-F1
#
_entry.id   AF-A0A9P8ZTP4-F1
#
_cell.length_a   1.000
_cell.length_b   1.000
_cell.length_c   1.000
_cell.angle_alpha   90.00
_cell.angle_beta   90.00
_cell.angle_gamma   90.00
#
_symmetry.space_group_name_H-M   'P 1'
#
loop_
_entity.id
_entity.type
_entity.pdbx_description
1 polymer ?
#
loop_
_entity_poly.entity_id
_entity_poly.type
_entity_poly.pdbx_seq_one_letter_code
_entity_poly.pdbx_strand_id
1 'polypeptide(L)'
;MVRRKDASTVPNTPSRRSPRTRAAHNNLERTFVDACVGTDESFEVDTAVLGELVATKTEVAVLEAQIAELQLSVIDHKARAHDVEESHGCPICKEIMLRPYTLANCGHCVCDTCISTLFEMNNIICPLCRCSISRRPVPAFALQAVVRTILGLQPQSIRPTPRWEKAWKALLAEYNQLRRVQANNGTARPVAPAPGGPNVPVHELQARQRQNAEAAWRQARAEEINRALTNAMAVNGTGTRSPFARLISYEFAHRPVNSVLPSNSGAATTATHGAGSIEIDSS
;
A
#
# COMPACT_ATOMS: atom_id res chain seq x y z
N MET A 1 34.95 46.65 -14.91
CA MET A 1 33.91 47.52 -14.30
C MET A 1 32.60 46.74 -14.25
N VAL A 2 32.26 46.12 -13.11
CA VAL A 2 30.89 45.99 -12.57
C VAL A 2 31.07 45.67 -11.09
N ARG A 3 30.68 46.59 -10.21
CA ARG A 3 30.72 46.45 -8.75
C ARG A 3 29.59 45.52 -8.30
N ARG A 4 29.87 44.50 -7.50
CA ARG A 4 28.87 43.78 -6.69
C ARG A 4 28.93 44.34 -5.27
N LYS A 5 27.75 44.69 -4.73
CA LYS A 5 27.56 45.13 -3.34
C LYS A 5 27.09 43.95 -2.50
N ASP A 6 27.65 43.88 -1.30
CA ASP A 6 27.37 42.95 -0.22
C ASP A 6 26.02 43.19 0.46
N ALA A 7 25.48 42.13 1.05
CA ALA A 7 24.64 42.04 2.26
C ALA A 7 23.88 40.69 2.22
N SER A 8 23.66 39.92 3.27
CA SER A 8 24.08 39.93 4.67
C SER A 8 23.68 38.56 5.20
N THR A 9 24.60 37.86 5.85
CA THR A 9 24.43 36.53 6.44
C THR A 9 23.77 36.68 7.80
N VAL A 10 22.58 36.10 8.02
CA VAL A 10 21.97 35.99 9.34
C VAL A 10 22.12 34.55 9.86
N PRO A 11 22.79 34.32 11.01
CA PRO A 11 22.82 33.00 11.63
C PRO A 11 21.58 32.75 12.48
N ASN A 12 21.04 31.55 12.32
CA ASN A 12 19.86 31.02 12.98
C ASN A 12 20.26 30.45 14.36
N THR A 13 19.61 30.87 15.44
CA THR A 13 19.69 30.22 16.77
C THR A 13 18.28 29.93 17.30
N PRO A 14 18.02 28.73 17.85
CA PRO A 14 16.71 28.39 18.39
C PRO A 14 16.61 28.83 19.85
N SER A 15 15.84 29.89 20.09
CA SER A 15 15.46 30.29 21.45
C SER A 15 14.29 29.43 21.94
N ARG A 16 14.57 28.58 22.93
CA ARG A 16 13.58 27.92 23.80
C ARG A 16 12.60 28.97 24.36
N ARG A 17 11.32 28.90 23.98
CA ARG A 17 10.22 29.51 24.74
C ARG A 17 9.45 28.45 25.51
N SER A 18 9.26 28.76 26.79
CA SER A 18 8.60 27.96 27.80
C SER A 18 7.08 27.87 27.56
N PRO A 19 6.42 26.87 28.16
CA PRO A 19 4.97 26.77 28.14
C PRO A 19 4.39 27.76 29.16
N ARG A 20 3.90 28.91 28.68
CA ARG A 20 3.06 29.80 29.49
C ARG A 20 1.73 30.09 28.79
N THR A 21 0.70 29.53 29.42
CA THR A 21 -0.64 30.10 29.65
C THR A 21 -1.61 30.19 28.47
N ARG A 22 -2.30 29.07 28.23
CA ARG A 22 -3.68 29.02 27.69
C ARG A 22 -4.71 29.82 28.52
N ALA A 23 -4.35 30.25 29.73
CA ALA A 23 -5.20 31.08 30.60
C ALA A 23 -5.22 32.58 30.23
N ALA A 24 -4.31 33.05 29.36
CA ALA A 24 -4.24 34.48 29.01
C ALA A 24 -5.19 34.89 27.87
N HIS A 25 -5.64 33.95 27.03
CA HIS A 25 -6.51 34.28 25.89
C HIS A 25 -7.97 34.51 26.30
N ASN A 26 -8.45 33.87 27.38
CA ASN A 26 -9.81 34.05 27.88
C ASN A 26 -9.98 35.32 28.73
N ASN A 27 -8.91 36.06 29.02
CA ASN A 27 -8.94 37.24 29.88
C ASN A 27 -8.91 38.57 29.10
N LEU A 28 -8.64 38.53 27.78
CA LEU A 28 -8.76 39.72 26.92
C LEU A 28 -10.18 39.93 26.38
N GLU A 29 -10.97 38.87 26.19
CA GLU A 29 -12.38 39.02 25.77
C GLU A 29 -13.27 39.58 26.89
N ARG A 30 -12.91 39.37 28.17
CA ARG A 30 -13.66 39.91 29.31
C ARG A 30 -13.32 41.36 29.67
N THR A 31 -12.06 41.75 29.55
CA THR A 31 -11.64 43.13 29.91
C THR A 31 -12.05 44.18 28.89
N PHE A 32 -12.38 43.81 27.66
CA PHE A 32 -12.90 44.76 26.68
C PHE A 32 -14.39 45.08 26.88
N VAL A 33 -15.16 44.13 27.42
CA VAL A 33 -16.60 44.34 27.70
C VAL A 33 -16.80 45.22 28.94
N ASP A 34 -15.92 45.14 29.93
CA ASP A 34 -16.05 45.91 31.18
C ASP A 34 -15.53 47.36 31.09
N ALA A 35 -14.78 47.73 30.05
CA ALA A 35 -14.23 49.08 29.87
C ALA A 35 -15.17 50.06 29.12
N CYS A 36 -16.34 49.59 28.65
CA CYS A 36 -17.25 50.39 27.82
C CYS A 36 -18.58 50.76 28.51
N VAL A 37 -18.76 50.51 29.82
CA VAL A 37 -20.01 50.83 30.56
C VAL A 37 -20.05 52.31 31.02
N GLY A 38 -19.50 53.22 30.22
CA GLY A 38 -19.32 54.61 30.62
C GLY A 38 -19.42 55.56 29.44
N THR A 39 -20.59 55.63 28.81
CA THR A 39 -21.17 56.83 28.16
C THR A 39 -22.50 56.42 27.52
N ASP A 40 -23.56 57.16 27.83
CA ASP A 40 -24.90 57.05 27.25
C ASP A 40 -24.92 57.51 25.77
N GLU A 41 -24.10 56.88 24.93
CA GLU A 41 -24.35 56.83 23.49
C GLU A 41 -24.90 55.44 23.18
N SER A 42 -26.22 55.36 23.06
CA SER A 42 -26.92 54.23 22.49
C SER A 42 -26.36 53.96 21.09
N PHE A 43 -25.37 53.08 21.01
CA PHE A 43 -24.84 52.58 19.75
C PHE A 43 -25.90 51.68 19.13
N GLU A 44 -26.81 52.29 18.37
CA GLU A 44 -27.76 51.58 17.53
C GLU A 44 -26.96 50.82 16.48
N VAL A 45 -26.64 49.55 16.77
CA VAL A 45 -26.10 48.66 15.76
C VAL A 45 -27.18 48.53 14.70
N ASP A 46 -26.91 49.03 13.51
CA ASP A 46 -27.85 49.00 12.41
C ASP A 46 -28.28 47.55 12.15
N THR A 47 -29.58 47.30 12.32
CA THR A 47 -30.18 45.97 12.13
C THR A 47 -29.89 45.38 10.76
N ALA A 48 -29.66 46.22 9.74
CA ALA A 48 -29.25 45.80 8.41
C ALA A 48 -27.84 45.17 8.42
N VAL A 49 -26.88 45.79 9.11
CA VAL A 49 -25.49 45.29 9.22
C VAL A 49 -25.46 43.96 9.98
N LEU A 50 -26.28 43.81 11.02
CA LEU A 50 -26.41 42.54 11.74
C LEU A 50 -26.99 41.43 10.86
N GLY A 51 -27.98 41.76 10.02
CA GLY A 51 -28.56 40.84 9.04
C GLY A 51 -27.55 40.33 8.02
N GLU A 52 -26.74 41.23 7.46
CA GLU A 52 -25.66 40.87 6.52
C GLU A 52 -24.56 40.02 7.18
N LEU A 53 -24.18 40.35 8.43
CA LEU A 53 -23.21 39.56 9.18
C LEU A 53 -23.72 38.14 9.47
N VAL A 54 -25.00 38.00 9.80
CA VAL A 54 -25.60 36.69 10.03
C VAL A 54 -25.67 35.89 8.72
N ALA A 55 -26.07 36.51 7.61
CA ALA A 55 -26.10 35.87 6.29
C ALA A 55 -24.72 35.36 5.88
N THR A 56 -23.69 36.22 5.92
CA THR A 56 -22.31 35.83 5.62
C THR A 56 -21.79 34.74 6.55
N LYS A 57 -22.10 34.79 7.85
CA LYS A 57 -21.72 33.75 8.80
C LYS A 57 -22.39 32.41 8.51
N THR A 58 -23.64 32.41 8.06
CA THR A 58 -24.33 31.18 7.63
C THR A 58 -23.73 30.61 6.35
N GLU A 59 -23.34 31.45 5.38
CA GLU A 59 -22.66 31.02 4.16
C GLU A 59 -21.30 30.39 4.47
N VAL A 60 -20.49 31.01 5.35
CA VAL A 60 -19.21 30.45 5.79
C VAL A 60 -19.41 29.08 6.43
N ALA A 61 -20.39 28.93 7.31
CA ALA A 61 -20.68 27.64 7.95
C ALA A 61 -21.08 26.55 6.94
N VAL A 62 -21.85 26.90 5.90
CA VAL A 62 -22.22 25.97 4.82
C VAL A 62 -20.99 25.55 4.02
N LEU A 63 -20.12 26.50 3.65
CA LEU A 63 -18.89 26.21 2.92
C LEU A 63 -17.91 25.36 3.75
N GLU A 64 -17.78 25.63 5.05
CA GLU A 64 -16.97 24.82 5.96
C GLU A 64 -17.46 23.36 6.02
N ALA A 65 -18.77 23.15 6.04
CA ALA A 65 -19.35 21.81 5.97
C ALA A 65 -19.05 21.12 4.63
N GLN A 66 -19.16 21.82 3.49
CA GLN A 66 -18.81 21.28 2.17
C GLN A 66 -17.32 20.94 2.05
N ILE A 67 -16.44 21.76 2.61
CA ILE A 67 -15.00 21.50 2.65
C ILE A 67 -14.72 20.23 3.44
N ALA A 68 -15.36 20.04 4.59
CA ALA A 68 -15.19 18.84 5.41
C ALA A 68 -15.63 17.56 4.66
N GLU A 69 -16.75 17.62 3.93
CA GLU A 69 -17.22 16.51 3.09
C GLU A 69 -16.25 16.19 1.95
N LEU A 70 -15.80 17.21 1.21
CA LEU A 70 -14.82 17.04 0.13
C LEU A 70 -13.49 16.47 0.65
N GLN A 71 -13.06 16.88 1.84
CA GLN A 71 -11.85 16.34 2.47
C GLN A 71 -11.97 14.84 2.74
N LEU A 72 -13.14 14.36 3.19
CA LEU A 72 -13.38 12.93 3.38
C LEU A 72 -13.33 12.17 2.04
N SER A 73 -13.95 12.72 0.99
CA SER A 73 -13.89 12.14 -0.35
C SER A 73 -12.45 12.04 -0.90
N VAL A 74 -11.64 13.09 -0.69
CA VAL A 74 -10.22 13.07 -1.09
C VAL A 74 -9.43 12.00 -0.34
N ILE A 75 -9.73 11.74 0.93
CA ILE A 75 -9.08 10.67 1.71
C ILE A 75 -9.41 9.30 1.12
N ASP A 76 -10.68 9.04 0.78
CA ASP A 76 -11.10 7.79 0.12
C ASP A 76 -10.40 7.60 -1.24
N HIS A 77 -10.41 8.65 -2.07
CA HIS A 77 -9.75 8.60 -3.37
C HIS A 77 -8.23 8.38 -3.26
N LYS A 78 -7.57 8.93 -2.24
CA LYS A 78 -6.15 8.67 -1.97
C LYS A 78 -5.90 7.22 -1.57
N ALA A 79 -6.74 6.64 -0.70
CA ALA A 79 -6.62 5.25 -0.31
C ALA A 79 -6.78 4.32 -1.53
N ARG A 80 -7.80 4.58 -2.35
CA ARG A 80 -8.03 3.80 -3.59
C ARG A 80 -6.89 3.94 -4.60
N ALA A 81 -6.30 5.12 -4.73
CA ALA A 81 -5.14 5.33 -5.59
C ALA A 81 -3.93 4.51 -5.11
N HIS A 82 -3.70 4.47 -3.79
CA HIS A 82 -2.65 3.65 -3.20
C HIS A 82 -2.85 2.15 -3.48
N ASP A 83 -4.08 1.63 -3.33
CA ASP A 83 -4.38 0.22 -3.61
C ASP A 83 -4.12 -0.15 -5.09
N VAL A 84 -4.40 0.78 -6.00
CA VAL A 84 -4.10 0.62 -7.44
C VAL A 84 -2.59 0.57 -7.67
N GLU A 85 -1.83 1.48 -7.07
CA GLU A 85 -0.37 1.52 -7.18
C GLU A 85 0.27 0.22 -6.65
N GLU A 86 -0.23 -0.31 -5.54
CA GLU A 86 0.28 -1.55 -4.95
C GLU A 86 -0.03 -2.78 -5.81
N SER A 87 -1.26 -2.87 -6.34
CA SER A 87 -1.73 -4.04 -7.11
C SER A 87 -1.27 -4.04 -8.57
N HIS A 88 -0.98 -2.87 -9.17
CA HIS A 88 -0.61 -2.73 -10.58
C HIS A 88 0.79 -2.12 -10.78
N GLY A 89 1.52 -1.89 -9.70
CA GLY A 89 2.90 -1.43 -9.69
C GLY A 89 3.88 -2.50 -10.15
N CYS A 90 4.96 -2.07 -10.81
CA CYS A 90 6.04 -2.97 -11.17
C CYS A 90 6.73 -3.47 -9.89
N PRO A 91 6.97 -4.78 -9.73
CA PRO A 91 7.61 -5.29 -8.52
C PRO A 91 9.06 -4.82 -8.35
N ILE A 92 9.69 -4.30 -9.42
CA ILE A 92 11.07 -3.79 -9.44
C ILE A 92 11.12 -2.29 -9.09
N CYS A 93 10.50 -1.42 -9.90
CA CYS A 93 10.55 0.05 -9.68
C CYS A 93 9.40 0.62 -8.84
N LYS A 94 8.37 -0.19 -8.53
CA LYS A 94 7.16 0.21 -7.78
C LYS A 94 6.28 1.26 -8.48
N GLU A 95 6.55 1.57 -9.74
CA GLU A 95 5.71 2.47 -10.56
C GLU A 95 4.62 1.70 -11.30
N ILE A 96 3.48 2.36 -11.59
CA ILE A 96 2.37 1.78 -12.34
C ILE A 96 2.82 1.30 -13.73
N MET A 97 2.49 0.05 -14.06
CA MET A 97 2.90 -0.57 -15.32
C MET A 97 2.01 -0.15 -16.50
N LEU A 98 2.31 0.97 -17.15
CA LEU A 98 1.63 1.38 -18.41
C LEU A 98 1.92 0.45 -19.59
N ARG A 99 3.05 -0.26 -19.55
CA ARG A 99 3.51 -1.24 -20.55
C ARG A 99 4.09 -2.47 -19.85
N PRO A 100 3.22 -3.35 -19.32
CA PRO A 100 3.65 -4.57 -18.66
C PRO A 100 4.04 -5.65 -19.68
N TYR A 101 5.11 -6.39 -19.38
CA TYR A 101 5.52 -7.59 -20.10
C TYR A 101 5.59 -8.78 -19.15
N THR A 102 4.99 -9.89 -19.56
CA THR A 102 5.03 -11.18 -18.88
C THR A 102 6.24 -11.98 -19.35
N LEU A 103 7.03 -12.46 -18.39
CA LEU A 103 8.12 -13.40 -18.63
C LEU A 103 7.54 -14.79 -18.89
N ALA A 104 7.57 -15.24 -20.15
CA ALA A 104 6.87 -16.45 -20.60
C ALA A 104 7.26 -17.75 -19.86
N ASN A 105 8.44 -17.80 -19.23
CA ASN A 105 8.90 -18.97 -18.48
C ASN A 105 8.28 -19.09 -17.08
N CYS A 106 7.89 -17.99 -16.45
CA CYS A 106 7.45 -17.99 -15.04
C CYS A 106 6.19 -17.15 -14.75
N GLY A 107 5.66 -16.42 -15.73
CA GLY A 107 4.43 -15.63 -15.59
C GLY A 107 4.61 -14.29 -14.86
N HIS A 108 5.79 -14.00 -14.29
CA HIS A 108 6.05 -12.72 -13.64
C HIS A 108 5.98 -11.55 -14.63
N CYS A 109 5.37 -10.45 -14.19
CA CYS A 109 5.19 -9.25 -15.00
C CYS A 109 6.05 -8.09 -14.50
N VAL A 110 6.64 -7.35 -15.44
CA VAL A 110 7.49 -6.18 -15.17
C VAL A 110 7.19 -5.08 -16.19
N CYS A 111 7.52 -3.82 -15.89
CA CYS A 111 7.32 -2.72 -16.84
C CYS A 111 8.38 -2.72 -17.96
N ASP A 112 8.09 -2.02 -19.05
CA ASP A 112 8.98 -1.86 -20.21
C ASP A 112 10.36 -1.32 -19.86
N THR A 113 10.45 -0.38 -18.93
CA THR A 113 11.73 0.21 -18.52
C THR A 113 12.59 -0.82 -17.80
N CYS A 114 12.05 -1.48 -16.78
CA CYS A 114 12.79 -2.48 -16.01
C CYS A 114 13.22 -3.69 -16.85
N ILE A 115 12.38 -4.18 -17.77
CA ILE A 115 12.78 -5.28 -18.67
C ILE A 115 13.84 -4.85 -19.68
N SER A 116 13.79 -3.59 -20.13
CA SER A 116 14.84 -3.04 -21.01
C SER A 116 16.17 -2.97 -20.28
N THR A 117 16.20 -2.43 -19.07
CA THR A 117 17.41 -2.39 -18.26
C THR A 117 17.95 -3.79 -17.98
N LEU A 118 17.07 -4.76 -17.68
CA LEU A 118 17.47 -6.15 -17.43
C LEU A 118 18.26 -6.75 -18.61
N PHE A 119 17.78 -6.56 -19.84
CA PHE A 119 18.46 -7.07 -21.04
C PHE A 119 19.63 -6.20 -21.49
N GLU A 120 19.60 -4.90 -21.25
CA GLU A 120 20.77 -4.03 -21.49
C GLU A 120 21.95 -4.40 -20.55
N MET A 121 21.67 -4.96 -19.37
CA MET A 121 22.67 -5.49 -18.43
C MET A 121 23.01 -6.97 -18.65
N ASN A 122 22.68 -7.55 -19.81
CA ASN A 122 22.91 -8.96 -20.13
C ASN A 122 22.31 -9.98 -19.14
N ASN A 123 21.24 -9.62 -18.42
CA ASN A 123 20.62 -10.52 -17.45
C ASN A 123 19.38 -11.22 -18.05
N ILE A 124 19.45 -12.54 -18.15
CA ILE A 124 18.35 -13.39 -18.65
C ILE A 124 17.69 -14.19 -17.52
N ILE A 125 17.77 -13.72 -16.27
CA ILE A 125 17.17 -14.35 -15.11
C ILE A 125 16.06 -13.46 -14.56
N CYS A 126 14.90 -14.05 -14.29
CA CYS A 126 13.80 -13.34 -13.64
C CYS A 126 14.23 -12.86 -12.24
N PRO A 127 14.14 -11.55 -11.92
CA PRO A 127 14.56 -11.05 -10.61
C PRO A 127 13.63 -11.49 -9.46
N LEU A 128 12.41 -11.96 -9.78
CA LEU A 128 11.41 -12.34 -8.77
C LEU A 128 11.52 -13.81 -8.36
N CYS A 129 11.75 -14.72 -9.33
CA CYS A 129 11.77 -16.16 -9.06
C CYS A 129 13.01 -16.89 -9.56
N ARG A 130 13.98 -16.16 -10.12
CA ARG A 130 15.26 -16.68 -10.64
C ARG A 130 15.15 -17.70 -11.78
N CYS A 131 13.97 -17.88 -12.37
CA CYS A 131 13.82 -18.68 -13.59
C CYS A 131 14.54 -18.01 -14.77
N SER A 132 15.13 -18.82 -15.66
CA SER A 132 15.72 -18.30 -16.88
C SER A 132 14.64 -17.82 -17.86
N ILE A 133 14.87 -16.66 -18.42
CA ILE A 133 14.11 -16.06 -19.49
C ILE A 133 14.72 -16.63 -20.77
N SER A 134 14.06 -17.60 -21.38
CA SER A 134 14.52 -18.25 -22.63
C SER A 134 13.56 -18.01 -23.80
N ARG A 135 12.37 -17.48 -23.51
CA ARG A 135 11.36 -17.11 -24.50
C ARG A 135 11.18 -15.60 -24.51
N ARG A 136 10.81 -15.06 -25.67
CA ARG A 136 10.50 -13.64 -25.83
C ARG A 136 9.42 -13.22 -24.81
N PRO A 137 9.65 -12.16 -24.01
CA PRO A 137 8.61 -11.58 -23.16
C PRO A 137 7.38 -11.16 -23.96
N VAL A 138 6.20 -11.41 -23.40
CA VAL A 138 4.91 -11.19 -24.06
C VAL A 138 4.25 -9.95 -23.44
N PRO A 139 3.76 -8.98 -24.23
CA PRO A 139 3.00 -7.86 -23.67
C PRO A 139 1.73 -8.35 -22.94
N ALA A 140 1.51 -7.89 -21.72
CA ALA A 140 0.31 -8.24 -20.95
C ALA A 140 -0.85 -7.28 -21.29
N PHE A 141 -1.47 -7.46 -22.46
CA PHE A 141 -2.50 -6.54 -22.98
C PHE A 141 -3.71 -6.39 -22.05
N ALA A 142 -4.15 -7.47 -21.39
CA ALA A 142 -5.26 -7.42 -20.44
C ALA A 142 -4.93 -6.50 -19.24
N LEU A 143 -3.76 -6.69 -18.63
CA LEU A 143 -3.29 -5.83 -17.54
C LEU A 143 -3.12 -4.38 -18.00
N GLN A 144 -2.58 -4.18 -19.20
CA GLN A 144 -2.45 -2.86 -19.79
C GLN A 144 -3.80 -2.15 -20.01
N ALA A 145 -4.83 -2.89 -20.43
CA ALA A 145 -6.17 -2.35 -20.59
C ALA A 145 -6.74 -1.90 -19.24
N VAL A 146 -6.67 -2.76 -18.22
CA VAL A 146 -7.12 -2.44 -16.86
C VAL A 146 -6.43 -1.20 -16.30
N VAL A 147 -5.10 -1.14 -16.35
CA VAL A 147 -4.31 0.00 -15.86
C VAL A 147 -4.73 1.30 -16.55
N ARG A 148 -4.92 1.27 -17.87
CA ARG A 148 -5.34 2.47 -18.60
C ARG A 148 -6.75 2.91 -18.24
N THR A 149 -7.68 1.97 -18.08
CA THR A 149 -9.05 2.27 -17.66
C THR A 149 -9.06 2.93 -16.30
N ILE A 150 -8.30 2.40 -15.33
CA ILE A 150 -8.20 2.98 -13.99
C ILE A 150 -7.63 4.41 -14.04
N LEU A 151 -6.64 4.66 -14.92
CA LEU A 151 -6.02 5.97 -15.08
C LEU A 151 -6.78 6.92 -16.01
N GLY A 152 -7.94 6.53 -16.55
CA GLY A 152 -8.70 7.35 -17.50
C GLY A 152 -7.96 7.63 -18.82
N LEU A 153 -6.98 6.80 -19.19
CA LEU A 153 -6.16 6.99 -20.38
C LEU A 153 -6.86 6.45 -21.63
N GLN A 154 -6.86 7.25 -22.70
CA GLN A 154 -7.39 6.85 -24.00
C GLN A 154 -6.64 5.62 -24.57
N PRO A 155 -7.32 4.78 -25.39
CA PRO A 155 -6.66 3.73 -26.15
C PRO A 155 -5.61 4.35 -27.05
N GLN A 156 -4.39 3.82 -27.00
CA GLN A 156 -3.30 4.30 -27.83
C GLN A 156 -3.12 3.37 -29.02
N SER A 157 -2.86 3.97 -30.18
CA SER A 157 -2.64 3.27 -31.44
C SER A 157 -1.41 2.35 -31.37
N ILE A 158 -1.38 1.36 -32.26
CA ILE A 158 -0.40 0.26 -32.38
C ILE A 158 1.00 0.70 -31.96
N ARG A 159 1.60 -0.04 -31.02
CA ARG A 159 2.90 0.35 -30.44
C ARG A 159 4.09 -0.04 -31.32
N PRO A 160 5.16 0.78 -31.33
CA PRO A 160 6.45 0.44 -31.93
C PRO A 160 7.13 -0.73 -31.22
N THR A 161 8.10 -1.35 -31.90
CA THR A 161 8.94 -2.42 -31.36
C THR A 161 9.53 -2.04 -29.99
N PRO A 162 9.47 -2.93 -28.98
CA PRO A 162 10.05 -2.65 -27.68
C PRO A 162 11.54 -2.32 -27.80
N ARG A 163 12.02 -1.32 -27.04
CA ARG A 163 13.43 -0.92 -27.03
C ARG A 163 14.37 -2.09 -26.76
N TRP A 164 13.93 -2.99 -25.90
CA TRP A 164 14.67 -4.17 -25.47
C TRP A 164 14.78 -5.28 -26.51
N GLU A 165 13.99 -5.23 -27.61
CA GLU A 165 13.89 -6.32 -28.57
C GLU A 165 15.23 -6.66 -29.23
N LYS A 166 16.04 -5.64 -29.55
CA LYS A 166 17.37 -5.83 -30.15
C LYS A 166 18.34 -6.50 -29.16
N ALA A 167 18.39 -6.00 -27.92
CA ALA A 167 19.26 -6.54 -26.87
C ALA A 167 18.91 -8.00 -26.56
N TRP A 168 17.61 -8.29 -26.39
CA TRP A 168 17.12 -9.66 -26.15
C TRP A 168 17.53 -10.64 -27.26
N LYS A 169 17.36 -10.25 -28.54
CA LYS A 169 17.75 -11.11 -29.67
C LYS A 169 19.24 -11.43 -29.66
N ALA A 170 20.08 -10.45 -29.35
CA ALA A 170 21.53 -10.64 -29.23
C ALA A 170 21.88 -11.61 -28.09
N LEU A 171 21.32 -11.39 -26.89
CA LEU A 171 21.52 -12.26 -25.73
C LEU A 171 21.07 -13.69 -25.96
N LEU A 172 19.91 -13.87 -26.58
CA LEU A 172 19.38 -15.20 -26.85
C LEU A 172 20.26 -15.95 -27.87
N ALA A 173 20.81 -15.24 -28.87
CA ALA A 173 21.74 -15.84 -29.82
C ALA A 173 23.02 -16.30 -29.13
N GLU A 174 23.61 -15.46 -28.28
CA GLU A 174 24.79 -15.80 -27.46
C GLU A 174 24.52 -16.98 -26.53
N TYR A 175 23.40 -16.95 -25.80
CA TYR A 175 22.98 -18.04 -24.91
C TYR A 175 22.82 -19.37 -25.66
N ASN A 176 22.17 -19.35 -26.82
CA ASN A 176 21.99 -20.55 -27.64
C ASN A 176 23.32 -21.07 -28.21
N GLN A 177 24.24 -20.18 -28.57
CA GLN A 177 25.59 -20.56 -29.04
C GLN A 177 26.38 -21.26 -27.93
N LEU A 178 26.40 -20.69 -26.72
CA LEU A 178 27.03 -21.33 -25.55
C LEU A 178 26.43 -22.70 -25.26
N ARG A 179 25.10 -22.82 -25.37
CA ARG A 179 24.39 -24.09 -25.15
C ARG A 179 24.76 -25.16 -26.18
N ARG A 180 25.00 -24.78 -27.44
CA ARG A 180 25.46 -25.69 -28.51
C ARG A 180 26.90 -26.16 -28.26
N VAL A 181 27.80 -25.26 -27.85
CA VAL A 181 29.19 -25.60 -27.53
C VAL A 181 29.26 -26.58 -26.36
N GLN A 182 28.47 -26.36 -25.31
CA GLN A 182 28.40 -27.26 -24.15
C GLN A 182 27.86 -28.65 -24.53
N ALA A 183 26.82 -28.71 -25.36
CA ALA A 183 26.28 -30.00 -25.84
C ALA A 183 27.32 -30.78 -26.68
N ASN A 184 28.10 -30.08 -27.51
CA ASN A 184 29.12 -30.71 -28.35
C ASN A 184 30.37 -31.15 -27.56
N ASN A 185 30.71 -30.45 -26.46
CA ASN A 185 31.90 -30.74 -25.66
C ASN A 185 31.68 -31.83 -24.60
N GLY A 186 30.50 -32.46 -24.53
CA GLY A 186 30.18 -33.50 -23.56
C GLY A 186 30.22 -33.04 -22.09
N THR A 187 30.45 -31.75 -21.84
CA THR A 187 30.45 -31.18 -20.51
C THR A 187 29.00 -31.08 -20.05
N ALA A 188 28.68 -31.80 -18.98
CA ALA A 188 27.36 -31.76 -18.37
C ALA A 188 26.94 -30.30 -18.19
N ARG A 189 25.74 -30.01 -18.71
CA ARG A 189 24.98 -28.77 -18.59
C ARG A 189 25.38 -27.98 -17.32
N PRO A 190 25.70 -26.67 -17.38
CA PRO A 190 25.56 -25.86 -16.18
C PRO A 190 24.09 -25.91 -15.84
N VAL A 191 23.77 -26.70 -14.80
CA VAL A 191 22.47 -26.68 -14.16
C VAL A 191 22.24 -25.21 -13.84
N ALA A 192 21.32 -24.56 -14.58
CA ALA A 192 20.74 -23.30 -14.11
C ALA A 192 20.43 -23.55 -12.62
N PRO A 193 20.91 -22.69 -11.68
CA PRO A 193 20.83 -22.99 -10.26
C PRO A 193 19.44 -23.51 -9.97
N ALA A 194 19.37 -24.77 -9.50
CA ALA A 194 18.12 -25.50 -9.40
C ALA A 194 17.08 -24.60 -8.71
N PRO A 195 15.89 -24.41 -9.29
CA PRO A 195 14.83 -23.71 -8.57
C PRO A 195 14.41 -24.62 -7.41
N GLY A 196 14.86 -24.29 -6.19
CA GLY A 196 14.66 -25.11 -5.00
C GLY A 196 15.61 -26.32 -4.99
N GLY A 197 16.06 -26.82 -3.85
CA GLY A 197 15.20 -27.21 -2.73
C GLY A 197 14.27 -28.35 -3.18
N PRO A 198 14.04 -29.41 -2.37
CA PRO A 198 13.12 -30.48 -2.74
C PRO A 198 11.81 -29.89 -3.28
N ASN A 199 11.30 -30.46 -4.38
CA ASN A 199 10.12 -30.00 -5.11
C ASN A 199 8.86 -30.15 -4.23
N VAL A 200 8.69 -29.22 -3.30
CA VAL A 200 7.53 -29.11 -2.42
C VAL A 200 6.45 -28.36 -3.22
N PRO A 201 5.25 -28.93 -3.43
CA PRO A 201 4.16 -28.24 -4.11
C PRO A 201 3.91 -26.84 -3.52
N VAL A 202 3.59 -25.85 -4.35
CA VAL A 202 3.39 -24.45 -3.93
C VAL A 202 2.40 -24.33 -2.76
N HIS A 203 1.36 -25.16 -2.74
CA HIS A 203 0.39 -25.22 -1.64
C HIS A 203 1.00 -25.69 -0.30
N GLU A 204 1.96 -26.62 -0.35
CA GLU A 204 2.66 -27.12 0.84
C GLU A 204 3.70 -26.11 1.34
N LEU A 205 4.36 -25.37 0.45
CA LEU A 205 5.20 -24.22 0.80
C LEU A 205 4.40 -23.12 1.49
N GLN A 206 3.22 -22.78 0.96
CA GLN A 206 2.31 -21.83 1.57
C GLN A 206 1.74 -22.33 2.90
N ALA A 207 1.49 -23.64 3.05
CA ALA A 207 1.09 -24.24 4.32
C ALA A 207 2.20 -24.14 5.37
N ARG A 208 3.47 -24.44 5.01
CA ARG A 208 4.63 -24.28 5.89
C ARG A 208 4.87 -22.83 6.28
N GLN A 209 4.72 -21.89 5.35
CA GLN A 209 4.81 -20.45 5.65
C GLN A 209 3.73 -20.00 6.63
N ARG A 210 2.50 -20.48 6.47
CA ARG A 210 1.40 -20.21 7.42
C ARG A 210 1.69 -20.80 8.80
N GLN A 211 2.15 -22.05 8.88
CA GLN A 211 2.53 -22.69 10.14
C GLN A 211 3.69 -21.97 10.84
N ASN A 212 4.70 -21.55 10.09
CA ASN A 212 5.84 -20.80 10.62
C ASN A 212 5.42 -19.41 11.12
N ALA A 213 4.55 -18.71 10.38
CA ALA A 213 4.01 -17.42 10.80
C ALA A 213 3.17 -17.55 12.07
N GLU A 214 2.34 -18.60 12.16
CA GLU A 214 1.54 -18.89 13.34
C GLU A 214 2.42 -19.25 14.55
N ALA A 215 3.46 -20.06 14.36
CA ALA A 215 4.42 -20.38 15.41
C ALA A 215 5.19 -19.14 15.91
N ALA A 216 5.66 -18.29 14.99
CA ALA A 216 6.34 -17.05 15.32
C ALA A 216 5.43 -16.08 16.09
N TRP A 217 4.16 -15.96 15.68
CA TRP A 217 3.18 -15.15 16.40
C TRP A 217 2.92 -15.70 17.81
N ARG A 218 2.77 -17.02 17.97
CA ARG A 218 2.61 -17.65 19.29
C ARG A 218 3.82 -17.40 20.19
N GLN A 219 5.04 -17.47 19.66
CA GLN A 219 6.27 -17.17 20.42
C GLN A 219 6.30 -15.70 20.85
N ALA A 220 6.10 -14.76 19.92
CA ALA A 220 6.08 -13.33 20.24
C ALA A 220 5.00 -12.99 21.28
N ARG A 221 3.82 -13.63 21.19
CA ARG A 221 2.74 -13.45 22.16
C ARG A 221 3.08 -14.03 23.53
N ALA A 222 3.71 -15.20 23.58
CA ALA A 222 4.18 -15.80 24.83
C ALA A 222 5.24 -14.92 25.52
N GLU A 223 6.17 -14.34 24.75
CA GLU A 223 7.14 -13.39 25.25
C GLU A 223 6.50 -12.11 25.79
N GLU A 224 5.46 -11.61 25.13
CA GLU A 224 4.69 -10.46 25.60
C GLU A 224 3.98 -10.75 26.92
N ILE A 225 3.33 -11.91 27.05
CA ILE A 225 2.70 -12.36 28.30
C ILE A 225 3.74 -12.51 29.42
N ASN A 226 4.87 -13.15 29.14
CA ASN A 226 5.95 -13.30 30.12
C ASN A 226 6.50 -11.95 30.57
N ARG A 227 6.65 -10.99 29.65
CA ARG A 227 7.07 -9.62 29.97
C ARG A 227 6.05 -8.90 30.84
N ALA A 228 4.76 -9.04 30.54
CA ALA A 228 3.68 -8.45 31.35
C ALA A 228 3.64 -9.05 32.76
N LEU A 229 3.83 -10.36 32.91
CA LEU A 229 3.91 -11.03 34.22
C LEU A 229 5.13 -10.55 35.01
N THR A 230 6.31 -10.48 34.39
CA THR A 230 7.53 -9.98 35.03
C THR A 230 7.37 -8.52 35.49
N ASN A 231 6.79 -7.67 34.65
CA ASN A 231 6.50 -6.27 35.01
C ASN A 231 5.48 -6.17 36.15
N ALA A 232 4.43 -7.00 36.15
CA ALA A 232 3.43 -7.03 37.22
C ALA A 232 4.01 -7.54 38.56
N MET A 233 4.99 -8.45 38.51
CA MET A 233 5.74 -8.89 39.70
C MET A 233 6.67 -7.78 40.22
N ALA A 234 7.32 -7.03 39.33
CA ALA A 234 8.21 -5.92 39.69
C ALA A 234 7.46 -4.74 40.33
N VAL A 235 6.23 -4.45 39.89
CA VAL A 235 5.42 -3.32 40.39
C VAL A 235 4.78 -3.62 41.76
N ASN A 236 4.54 -4.89 42.12
CA ASN A 236 3.77 -5.22 43.32
C ASN A 236 4.56 -5.55 44.59
N GLY A 237 5.88 -5.73 44.53
CA GLY A 237 6.78 -5.82 45.70
C GLY A 237 6.42 -6.82 46.82
N THR A 238 5.34 -7.59 46.68
CA THR A 238 4.73 -8.43 47.70
C THR A 238 4.34 -9.72 47.00
N GLY A 239 4.91 -10.84 47.43
CA GLY A 239 4.90 -12.13 46.74
C GLY A 239 3.55 -12.85 46.68
N THR A 240 2.43 -12.15 46.55
CA THR A 240 1.09 -12.76 46.42
C THR A 240 0.49 -12.48 45.05
N ARG A 241 0.16 -13.55 44.31
CA ARG A 241 -0.45 -13.45 42.97
C ARG A 241 -1.85 -12.82 43.08
N SER A 242 -1.98 -11.57 42.63
CA SER A 242 -3.26 -10.85 42.54
C SER A 242 -4.29 -11.63 41.68
N PRO A 243 -5.58 -11.65 42.06
CA PRO A 243 -6.68 -12.24 41.28
C PRO A 243 -6.75 -11.71 39.83
N PHE A 244 -6.28 -10.48 39.59
CA PHE A 244 -6.22 -9.86 38.26
C PHE A 244 -5.31 -10.62 37.27
N ALA A 245 -4.24 -11.27 37.76
CA ALA A 245 -3.34 -12.04 36.90
C ALA A 245 -3.98 -13.34 36.37
N ARG A 246 -5.01 -13.88 37.07
CA ARG A 246 -5.77 -15.05 36.62
C ARG A 246 -6.79 -14.70 35.55
N LEU A 247 -7.39 -13.51 35.61
CA LEU A 247 -8.35 -13.01 34.60
C LEU A 247 -7.69 -12.77 33.25
N ILE A 248 -6.50 -12.15 33.23
CA ILE A 248 -5.71 -11.95 32.00
C ILE A 248 -5.36 -13.30 31.36
N SER A 249 -4.99 -14.31 32.15
CA SER A 249 -4.64 -15.63 31.61
C SER A 249 -5.83 -16.37 30.98
N TYR A 250 -7.05 -16.15 31.46
CA TYR A 250 -8.27 -16.83 30.98
C TYR A 250 -8.85 -16.16 29.73
N GLU A 251 -8.88 -14.82 29.69
CA GLU A 251 -9.46 -14.06 28.57
C GLU A 251 -8.58 -14.10 27.31
N PHE A 252 -7.27 -14.34 27.46
CA PHE A 252 -6.33 -14.51 26.36
C PHE A 252 -6.22 -15.94 25.81
N ALA A 253 -6.70 -16.96 26.53
CA ALA A 253 -6.62 -18.36 26.09
C ALA A 253 -7.76 -18.79 25.14
N HIS A 254 -8.85 -18.01 25.05
CA HIS A 254 -10.10 -18.47 24.42
C HIS A 254 -10.68 -17.56 23.32
N ARG A 255 -9.91 -16.61 22.75
CA ARG A 255 -10.39 -15.86 21.57
C ARG A 255 -10.09 -16.63 20.27
N PRO A 256 -11.10 -17.14 19.53
CA PRO A 256 -10.87 -17.75 18.23
C PRO A 256 -10.51 -16.67 17.19
N VAL A 257 -9.61 -17.03 16.28
CA VAL A 257 -9.35 -16.26 15.06
C VAL A 257 -10.57 -16.43 14.16
N ASN A 258 -11.41 -15.40 14.08
CA ASN A 258 -12.27 -15.21 12.91
C ASN A 258 -12.29 -13.73 12.50
N SER A 259 -12.11 -13.56 11.19
CA SER A 259 -12.27 -12.36 10.37
C SER A 259 -11.36 -11.14 10.64
N VAL A 260 -10.18 -11.14 10.02
CA VAL A 260 -9.76 -10.05 9.10
C VAL A 260 -8.90 -10.66 7.98
N LEU A 261 -9.54 -11.10 6.90
CA LEU A 261 -8.97 -11.05 5.55
C LEU A 261 -10.07 -10.47 4.65
N PRO A 262 -9.77 -9.47 3.81
CA PRO A 262 -10.71 -9.02 2.80
C PRO A 262 -10.79 -10.08 1.70
N SER A 263 -11.95 -10.70 1.57
CA SER A 263 -12.28 -11.56 0.42
C SER A 263 -13.21 -10.77 -0.47
N ASN A 264 -12.73 -10.38 -1.65
CA ASN A 264 -13.58 -9.91 -2.73
C ASN A 264 -13.45 -10.89 -3.90
N SER A 265 -14.40 -11.82 -3.98
CA SER A 265 -14.80 -12.43 -5.24
C SER A 265 -16.25 -12.88 -5.10
N GLY A 266 -17.14 -12.06 -5.67
CA GLY A 266 -18.52 -12.46 -5.91
C GLY A 266 -18.54 -13.57 -6.95
N ALA A 267 -19.03 -14.74 -6.56
CA ALA A 267 -19.44 -15.78 -7.47
C ALA A 267 -20.89 -15.55 -7.88
N ALA A 268 -21.11 -15.60 -9.19
CA ALA A 268 -22.40 -15.54 -9.84
C ALA A 268 -23.34 -16.65 -9.36
N THR A 269 -24.60 -16.29 -9.20
CA THR A 269 -25.74 -17.16 -8.95
C THR A 269 -25.96 -18.12 -10.13
N THR A 270 -25.86 -19.42 -9.88
CA THR A 270 -26.50 -20.46 -10.70
C THR A 270 -27.32 -21.35 -9.78
N ALA A 271 -28.64 -21.23 -9.89
CA ALA A 271 -29.61 -22.03 -9.15
C ALA A 271 -29.71 -23.41 -9.81
N THR A 272 -29.49 -24.44 -8.99
CA THR A 272 -29.78 -25.84 -9.30
C THR A 272 -31.27 -26.12 -9.07
N HIS A 273 -32.03 -26.38 -10.14
CA HIS A 273 -33.32 -27.05 -10.04
C HIS A 273 -33.10 -28.57 -10.19
N GLY A 274 -33.68 -29.31 -9.25
CA GLY A 274 -33.55 -30.76 -9.12
C GLY A 274 -34.14 -31.55 -10.28
N ALA A 275 -33.46 -32.63 -10.61
CA ALA A 275 -33.92 -33.66 -11.52
C ALA A 275 -35.01 -34.52 -10.84
N GLY A 276 -36.22 -34.48 -11.39
CA GLY A 276 -37.25 -35.49 -11.19
C GLY A 276 -37.36 -36.31 -12.48
N SER A 277 -37.12 -37.61 -12.38
CA SER A 277 -37.25 -38.57 -13.47
C SER A 277 -38.72 -38.80 -13.84
N ILE A 278 -39.05 -38.71 -15.12
CA ILE A 278 -40.28 -39.26 -15.68
C ILE A 278 -39.88 -40.08 -16.91
N GLU A 279 -40.09 -41.39 -16.83
CA GLU A 279 -40.04 -42.34 -17.94
C GLU A 279 -41.22 -42.07 -18.88
N ILE A 280 -40.97 -42.09 -20.20
CA ILE A 280 -42.04 -42.20 -21.19
C ILE A 280 -41.67 -43.30 -22.17
N ASP A 281 -42.50 -44.34 -22.12
CA ASP A 281 -42.57 -45.48 -23.00
C ASP A 281 -42.83 -45.04 -24.45
N SER A 282 -42.26 -45.77 -25.41
CA SER A 282 -42.47 -45.52 -26.84
C SER A 282 -43.29 -46.66 -27.43
N SER A 283 -44.56 -46.38 -27.75
CA SER A 283 -45.41 -47.08 -28.73
C SER A 283 -46.56 -46.17 -29.12
#